data_AF-P75419-F1
#
_entry.id   AF-P75419-F1
#
_cell.length_a   1.000
_cell.length_b   1.000
_cell.length_c   1.000
_cell.angle_alpha   90.00
_cell.angle_beta   90.00
_cell.angle_gamma   90.00
#
_symmetry.space_group_name_H-M   'P 1'
#
loop_
_entity.id
_entity.type
_entity.pdbx_description
1 polymer ?
#
loop_
_entity_poly.entity_id
_entity_poly.type
_entity_poly.pdbx_seq_one_letter_code
_entity_poly.pdbx_strand_id
1 'polypeptide(L)'
;MNLYELFLNQKLLYGTDPHFNGVFLTLLEKFGLHFKDLTALWKHAKTITDFDEQGIVNALKAYFVDQLPLPYITGSVKLGSLTFKTQPGVFIPRADSLALLKVVKAQNLKTAVDLCCGSGTLAIALKKRFPHLNVYGSDLNPQALQLAAQNARLNMVEVQWIEADFLAALAQVNTPIDLIITNPPYLNESQLDQTLNHEPRNSLVADGNGILFYQKLYNFLLGNRQVKQVILECSPTQKKEFLALFSIFKTSEIYTSHKQFIGLSIDNTKLPVLKIAQTKQIKALLDKGMTAIIPTDTQIGLMSYCQQDLDHIKQRDPNKHYVQFLAPSQINQLPKQLQKLAKLFWPGAYTFIVDGQSYRLPNSPQLLKLLKTVGLIYCTSANQAKQKPFGKLSAYQNDPYWVQQNCFIVQNSFKSNNEPSLIYNLDTKQIVRGSSTQLQRFQALLAKHKLRH
;
A
#
# COMPACT_ATOMS: atom_id res chain seq x y z
N MET A 1 -0.42 12.76 -57.33
CA MET A 1 0.67 13.41 -56.57
C MET A 1 1.63 12.32 -56.13
N ASN A 2 2.95 12.49 -56.24
CA ASN A 2 3.88 11.52 -55.64
C ASN A 2 4.03 11.77 -54.13
N LEU A 3 4.59 10.81 -53.39
CA LEU A 3 4.71 10.91 -51.93
C LEU A 3 5.58 12.11 -51.48
N TYR A 4 6.55 12.52 -52.31
CA TYR A 4 7.39 13.69 -52.04
C TYR A 4 6.58 15.01 -52.12
N GLU A 5 5.75 15.15 -53.15
CA GLU A 5 4.81 16.26 -53.30
C GLU A 5 3.80 16.29 -52.15
N LEU A 6 3.25 15.15 -51.73
CA LEU A 6 2.37 15.07 -50.56
C LEU A 6 3.09 15.62 -49.32
N PHE A 7 4.31 15.15 -49.04
CA PHE A 7 5.09 15.63 -47.91
C PHE A 7 5.27 17.15 -47.94
N LEU A 8 5.66 17.72 -49.08
CA LEU A 8 5.83 19.18 -49.21
C LEU A 8 4.53 19.94 -48.98
N ASN A 9 3.43 19.47 -49.58
CA ASN A 9 2.11 20.09 -49.42
C ASN A 9 1.65 20.08 -47.95
N GLN A 10 1.81 18.95 -47.26
CA GLN A 10 1.43 18.85 -45.85
C GLN A 10 2.40 19.62 -44.93
N LYS A 11 3.68 19.70 -45.31
CA LYS A 11 4.68 20.51 -44.58
C LYS A 11 4.41 22.01 -44.70
N LEU A 12 3.84 22.48 -45.81
CA LEU A 12 3.39 23.87 -45.93
C LEU A 12 2.24 24.19 -44.95
N LEU A 13 1.38 23.21 -44.68
CA LEU A 13 0.23 23.37 -43.77
C LEU A 13 0.62 23.24 -42.28
N TYR A 14 1.45 22.26 -41.94
CA TYR A 14 1.72 21.86 -40.55
C TYR A 14 3.20 21.97 -40.14
N GLY A 15 4.08 22.45 -41.03
CA GLY A 15 5.53 22.46 -40.80
C GLY A 15 6.02 23.42 -39.72
N THR A 16 5.15 24.24 -39.14
CA THR A 16 5.43 25.02 -37.94
C THR A 16 5.48 24.16 -36.68
N ASP A 17 4.87 22.97 -36.70
CA ASP A 17 4.95 22.00 -35.60
C ASP A 17 6.32 21.27 -35.64
N PRO A 18 7.12 21.34 -34.56
CA PRO A 18 8.45 20.74 -34.53
C PRO A 18 8.43 19.20 -34.67
N HIS A 19 7.29 18.56 -34.41
CA HIS A 19 7.10 17.11 -34.49
C HIS A 19 6.61 16.64 -35.88
N PHE A 20 6.32 17.55 -36.83
CA PHE A 20 5.74 17.21 -38.13
C PHE A 20 6.42 16.03 -38.82
N ASN A 21 7.76 16.08 -38.93
CA ASN A 21 8.50 15.03 -39.64
C ASN A 21 8.34 13.66 -38.98
N GLY A 22 8.35 13.60 -37.65
CA GLY A 22 8.20 12.35 -36.90
C GLY A 22 6.78 11.79 -37.04
N VAL A 23 5.78 12.65 -36.88
CA VAL A 23 4.36 12.29 -37.05
C VAL A 23 4.09 11.78 -38.46
N PHE A 24 4.59 12.48 -39.48
CA PHE A 24 4.42 12.07 -40.87
C PHE A 24 4.99 10.68 -41.12
N LEU A 25 6.23 10.42 -40.68
CA LEU A 25 6.87 9.10 -40.83
C LEU A 25 6.07 8.00 -40.09
N THR A 26 5.62 8.24 -38.86
CA THR A 26 4.81 7.28 -38.12
C THR A 26 3.45 7.01 -38.79
N LEU A 27 2.82 8.03 -39.38
CA LEU A 27 1.58 7.84 -40.14
C LEU A 27 1.83 7.05 -41.42
N LEU A 28 2.95 7.27 -42.13
CA LEU A 28 3.30 6.43 -43.28
C LEU A 28 3.38 4.95 -42.91
N GLU A 29 3.98 4.61 -41.75
CA GLU A 29 4.05 3.23 -41.28
C GLU A 29 2.65 2.60 -41.10
N LYS A 30 1.66 3.38 -40.63
CA LYS A 30 0.26 2.94 -40.54
C LYS A 30 -0.31 2.52 -41.90
N PHE A 31 0.09 3.19 -42.98
CA PHE A 31 -0.32 2.92 -44.36
C PHE A 31 0.63 1.97 -45.10
N GLY A 32 1.49 1.23 -44.38
CA GLY A 32 2.39 0.22 -44.96
C GLY A 32 3.66 0.77 -45.60
N LEU A 33 3.93 2.07 -45.42
CA LEU A 33 5.08 2.76 -45.99
C LEU A 33 6.15 2.99 -44.92
N HIS A 34 7.20 2.17 -44.92
CA HIS A 34 8.22 2.18 -43.87
C HIS A 34 9.48 2.97 -44.27
N PHE A 35 9.78 4.02 -43.52
CA PHE A 35 11.00 4.81 -43.71
C PHE A 35 11.64 5.12 -42.35
N LYS A 36 12.93 4.79 -42.21
CA LYS A 36 13.68 5.01 -40.96
C LYS A 36 13.86 6.49 -40.61
N ASP A 37 13.95 7.35 -41.61
CA ASP A 37 14.22 8.78 -41.51
C ASP A 37 13.80 9.49 -42.82
N LEU A 38 13.86 10.82 -42.81
CA LEU A 38 13.54 11.63 -43.99
C LEU A 38 14.51 11.39 -45.16
N THR A 39 15.75 11.02 -44.89
CA THR A 39 16.74 10.72 -45.95
C THR A 39 16.32 9.50 -46.75
N ALA A 40 15.87 8.45 -46.08
CA ALA A 40 15.32 7.24 -46.69
C ALA A 40 14.03 7.55 -47.45
N LEU A 41 13.15 8.38 -46.88
CA LEU A 41 11.94 8.85 -47.57
C LEU A 41 12.31 9.56 -48.87
N TRP A 42 13.19 10.56 -48.84
CA TRP A 42 13.55 11.36 -50.03
C TRP A 42 14.19 10.56 -51.16
N LYS A 43 14.91 9.48 -50.82
CA LYS A 43 15.50 8.58 -51.82
C LYS A 43 14.44 7.89 -52.71
N HIS A 44 13.24 7.67 -52.18
CA HIS A 44 12.20 6.86 -52.83
C HIS A 44 10.89 7.61 -53.09
N ALA A 45 10.59 8.68 -52.35
CA ALA A 45 9.28 9.31 -52.33
C ALA A 45 8.84 9.89 -53.70
N LYS A 46 9.78 10.27 -54.57
CA LYS A 46 9.46 10.76 -55.93
C LYS A 46 8.94 9.66 -56.87
N THR A 47 9.25 8.38 -56.58
CA THR A 47 8.82 7.24 -57.41
C THR A 47 7.59 6.54 -56.85
N ILE A 48 7.11 6.90 -55.66
CA ILE A 48 5.95 6.29 -55.01
C ILE A 48 4.71 7.12 -55.36
N THR A 49 3.81 6.55 -56.16
CA THR A 49 2.55 7.18 -56.58
C THR A 49 1.30 6.39 -56.17
N ASP A 50 1.46 5.12 -55.78
CA ASP A 50 0.38 4.24 -55.34
C ASP A 50 0.39 4.12 -53.81
N PHE A 51 -0.43 4.92 -53.15
CA PHE A 51 -0.61 4.96 -51.70
C PHE A 51 -1.94 5.62 -51.35
N ASP A 52 -2.42 5.41 -50.11
CA ASP A 52 -3.66 6.01 -49.63
C ASP A 52 -3.46 7.49 -49.24
N GLU A 53 -3.44 8.37 -50.25
CA GLU A 53 -3.26 9.81 -50.09
C GLU A 53 -4.31 10.41 -49.13
N GLN A 54 -5.58 10.10 -49.35
CA GLN A 54 -6.68 10.65 -48.56
C GLN A 54 -6.62 10.16 -47.11
N GLY A 55 -6.27 8.88 -46.88
CA GLY A 55 -6.06 8.34 -45.55
C GLY A 55 -4.94 9.06 -44.79
N ILE A 56 -3.80 9.32 -45.43
CA ILE A 56 -2.68 10.05 -44.81
C ILE A 56 -3.08 11.49 -44.48
N VAL A 57 -3.73 12.20 -45.42
CA VAL A 57 -4.20 13.58 -45.20
C VAL A 57 -5.20 13.65 -44.05
N ASN A 58 -6.14 12.71 -43.99
CA ASN A 58 -7.11 12.63 -42.88
C ASN A 58 -6.43 12.35 -41.54
N ALA A 59 -5.42 11.48 -41.51
CA ALA A 59 -4.66 11.17 -40.30
C ALA A 59 -3.82 12.36 -39.81
N LEU A 60 -3.25 13.15 -40.74
CA LEU A 60 -2.53 14.38 -40.41
C LEU A 60 -3.49 15.44 -39.85
N LYS A 61 -4.66 15.61 -40.48
CA LYS A 61 -5.71 16.49 -39.97
C LYS A 61 -6.15 16.08 -38.56
N ALA A 62 -6.39 14.79 -38.34
CA ALA A 62 -6.76 14.25 -37.04
C ALA A 62 -5.72 14.58 -35.94
N TYR A 63 -4.43 14.58 -36.28
CA TYR A 63 -3.36 14.94 -35.35
C TYR A 63 -3.22 16.45 -35.15
N PHE A 64 -3.02 17.22 -36.23
CA PHE A 64 -2.66 18.64 -36.13
C PHE A 64 -3.86 19.56 -35.90
N VAL A 65 -5.05 19.19 -36.39
CA VAL A 65 -6.26 20.02 -36.28
C VAL A 65 -7.13 19.51 -35.14
N ASP A 66 -7.47 18.22 -35.16
CA ASP A 66 -8.38 17.64 -34.16
C ASP A 66 -7.68 17.26 -32.85
N GLN A 67 -6.34 17.39 -32.79
CA GLN A 67 -5.49 17.12 -31.62
C GLN A 67 -5.61 15.69 -31.05
N LEU A 68 -6.02 14.73 -31.90
CA LEU A 68 -6.11 13.34 -31.47
C LEU A 68 -4.72 12.78 -31.16
N PRO A 69 -4.56 12.07 -30.03
CA PRO A 69 -3.32 11.39 -29.70
C PRO A 69 -2.90 10.45 -30.84
N LEU A 70 -1.63 10.55 -31.26
CA LEU A 70 -1.08 9.74 -32.35
C LEU A 70 -1.37 8.23 -32.19
N PRO A 71 -1.30 7.62 -30.98
CA PRO A 71 -1.67 6.21 -30.81
C PRO A 71 -3.13 5.89 -31.15
N TYR A 72 -4.09 6.79 -30.95
CA TYR A 72 -5.46 6.57 -31.40
C TYR A 72 -5.58 6.63 -32.92
N ILE A 73 -4.75 7.45 -33.58
CA ILE A 73 -4.72 7.53 -35.04
C ILE A 73 -4.04 6.30 -35.64
N THR A 74 -2.88 5.87 -35.13
CA THR A 74 -2.17 4.67 -35.60
C THR A 74 -2.91 3.38 -35.24
N GLY A 75 -3.66 3.38 -34.13
CA GLY A 75 -4.37 2.22 -33.59
C GLY A 75 -3.48 1.28 -32.79
N SER A 76 -2.19 1.60 -32.63
CA SER A 76 -1.30 0.85 -31.74
C SER A 76 -0.09 1.65 -31.29
N VAL A 77 0.55 1.18 -30.21
CA VAL A 77 1.84 1.65 -29.70
C VAL A 77 2.76 0.47 -29.42
N LYS A 78 4.05 0.63 -29.73
CA LYS A 78 5.10 -0.35 -29.45
C LYS A 78 5.91 0.07 -28.22
N LEU A 79 5.98 -0.79 -27.22
CA LEU A 79 6.74 -0.60 -25.99
C LEU A 79 7.82 -1.68 -25.90
N GLY A 80 9.00 -1.40 -26.44
CA GLY A 80 10.08 -2.39 -26.56
C GLY A 80 9.69 -3.53 -27.50
N SER A 81 9.61 -4.76 -26.98
CA SER A 81 9.18 -5.95 -27.73
C SER A 81 7.67 -6.20 -27.70
N LEU A 82 6.91 -5.39 -26.94
CA LEU A 82 5.47 -5.54 -26.81
C LEU A 82 4.75 -4.55 -27.74
N THR A 83 3.63 -4.98 -28.31
CA THR A 83 2.75 -4.11 -29.12
C THR A 83 1.37 -4.09 -28.50
N PHE A 84 0.80 -2.91 -28.33
CA PHE A 84 -0.52 -2.73 -27.76
C PHE A 84 -1.40 -1.98 -28.75
N LYS A 85 -2.55 -2.55 -29.09
CA LYS A 85 -3.63 -1.81 -29.73
C LYS A 85 -4.16 -0.73 -28.80
N THR A 86 -4.61 0.35 -29.41
CA THR A 86 -5.14 1.55 -28.77
C THR A 86 -6.43 1.96 -29.45
N GLN A 87 -7.38 2.49 -28.69
CA GLN A 87 -8.65 3.01 -29.21
C GLN A 87 -9.19 4.10 -28.28
N PRO A 88 -9.98 5.06 -28.80
CA PRO A 88 -10.68 6.05 -27.97
C PRO A 88 -11.49 5.38 -26.86
N GLY A 89 -11.55 6.01 -25.67
CA GLY A 89 -12.23 5.47 -24.50
C GLY A 89 -11.39 4.49 -23.66
N VAL A 90 -10.15 4.20 -24.05
CA VAL A 90 -9.19 3.40 -23.25
C VAL A 90 -7.87 4.16 -23.11
N PHE A 91 -7.35 4.25 -21.89
CA PHE A 91 -6.07 4.91 -21.58
C PHE A 91 -4.93 4.38 -22.45
N ILE A 92 -4.08 5.28 -22.94
CA ILE A 92 -2.99 4.93 -23.86
C ILE A 92 -1.82 4.32 -23.06
N PRO A 93 -1.30 3.14 -23.45
CA PRO A 93 -0.14 2.52 -22.83
C PRO A 93 1.05 3.48 -22.70
N ARG A 94 1.62 3.58 -21.49
CA ARG A 94 2.81 4.41 -21.21
C ARG A 94 4.03 3.52 -20.97
N ALA A 95 5.15 3.84 -21.63
CA ALA A 95 6.42 3.12 -21.48
C ALA A 95 6.96 3.19 -20.05
N ASP A 96 6.81 4.37 -19.42
CA ASP A 96 7.31 4.65 -18.08
C ASP A 96 6.76 3.63 -17.07
N SER A 97 5.49 3.26 -17.15
CA SER A 97 4.84 2.35 -16.18
C SER A 97 5.52 0.98 -16.13
N LEU A 98 6.19 0.56 -17.21
CA LEU A 98 6.94 -0.70 -17.24
C LEU A 98 8.14 -0.71 -16.27
N ALA A 99 8.58 0.45 -15.78
CA ALA A 99 9.62 0.54 -14.75
C ALA A 99 9.20 -0.13 -13.43
N LEU A 100 7.90 -0.20 -13.13
CA LEU A 100 7.36 -0.89 -11.95
C LEU A 100 7.74 -2.38 -11.92
N LEU A 101 7.87 -3.02 -13.09
CA LEU A 101 8.21 -4.44 -13.20
C LEU A 101 9.63 -4.76 -12.73
N LYS A 102 10.52 -3.76 -12.65
CA LYS A 102 11.92 -3.95 -12.24
C LYS A 102 12.08 -4.37 -10.78
N VAL A 103 11.11 -4.03 -9.93
CA VAL A 103 11.17 -4.34 -8.48
C VAL A 103 10.29 -5.52 -8.07
N VAL A 104 9.60 -6.14 -9.03
CA VAL A 104 8.81 -7.35 -8.78
C VAL A 104 9.73 -8.48 -8.33
N LYS A 105 9.47 -9.05 -7.16
CA LYS A 105 10.23 -10.20 -6.61
C LYS A 105 9.47 -11.50 -6.85
N ALA A 106 9.41 -11.95 -8.11
CA ALA A 106 8.52 -13.01 -8.57
C ALA A 106 8.86 -14.45 -8.13
N GLN A 107 10.02 -14.71 -7.51
CA GLN A 107 10.53 -16.07 -7.28
C GLN A 107 9.56 -16.97 -6.49
N ASN A 108 8.83 -16.40 -5.52
CA ASN A 108 7.90 -17.12 -4.65
C ASN A 108 6.45 -16.60 -4.75
N LEU A 109 6.14 -15.93 -5.87
CA LEU A 109 4.80 -15.44 -6.17
C LEU A 109 4.16 -16.40 -7.17
N LYS A 110 2.87 -16.67 -7.01
CA LYS A 110 2.07 -17.52 -7.90
C LYS A 110 0.99 -16.70 -8.60
N THR A 111 0.31 -15.83 -7.86
CA THR A 111 -0.82 -15.04 -8.39
C THR A 111 -0.55 -13.55 -8.27
N ALA A 112 -0.77 -12.82 -9.37
CA ALA A 112 -0.67 -11.37 -9.42
C ALA A 112 -1.95 -10.74 -10.00
N VAL A 113 -2.33 -9.58 -9.48
CA VAL A 113 -3.47 -8.80 -9.97
C VAL A 113 -3.02 -7.39 -10.35
N ASP A 114 -3.32 -6.99 -11.58
CA ASP A 114 -3.18 -5.63 -12.10
C ASP A 114 -4.53 -4.89 -11.97
N LEU A 115 -4.64 -3.99 -10.99
CA LEU A 115 -5.86 -3.19 -10.78
C LEU A 115 -5.84 -1.94 -11.66
N CYS A 116 -6.99 -1.56 -12.22
CA CYS A 116 -7.12 -0.47 -13.21
C CYS A 116 -6.25 -0.76 -14.45
N CYS A 117 -6.35 -1.99 -15.00
CA CYS A 117 -5.40 -2.49 -15.98
C CYS A 117 -5.49 -1.79 -17.35
N GLY A 118 -6.57 -1.06 -17.63
CA GLY A 118 -6.80 -0.40 -18.91
C GLY A 118 -6.68 -1.38 -20.07
N SER A 119 -5.82 -1.05 -21.04
CA SER A 119 -5.47 -1.91 -22.20
C SER A 119 -4.60 -3.13 -21.86
N GLY A 120 -4.40 -3.44 -20.57
CA GLY A 120 -3.68 -4.61 -20.08
C GLY A 120 -2.15 -4.45 -20.02
N THR A 121 -1.63 -3.22 -20.07
CA THR A 121 -0.19 -2.97 -20.28
C THR A 121 0.70 -3.61 -19.22
N LEU A 122 0.39 -3.41 -17.94
CA LEU A 122 1.17 -3.99 -16.84
C LEU A 122 0.94 -5.49 -16.72
N ALA A 123 -0.31 -5.96 -16.75
CA ALA A 123 -0.65 -7.38 -16.72
C ALA A 123 0.06 -8.20 -17.81
N ILE A 124 0.02 -7.75 -19.06
CA ILE A 124 0.63 -8.42 -20.22
C ILE A 124 2.16 -8.43 -20.08
N ALA A 125 2.75 -7.29 -19.74
CA ALA A 125 4.20 -7.19 -19.57
C ALA A 125 4.70 -8.02 -18.37
N LEU A 126 3.92 -8.09 -17.30
CA LEU A 126 4.18 -8.94 -16.14
C LEU A 126 4.17 -10.43 -16.51
N LYS A 127 3.11 -10.90 -17.20
CA LYS A 127 3.02 -12.30 -17.66
C LYS A 127 4.12 -12.65 -18.66
N LYS A 128 4.48 -11.73 -19.55
CA LYS A 128 5.59 -11.92 -20.50
C LYS A 128 6.93 -12.08 -19.79
N ARG A 129 7.19 -11.25 -18.77
CA ARG A 129 8.44 -11.25 -17.99
C ARG A 129 8.54 -12.44 -17.04
N PHE A 130 7.42 -12.88 -16.48
CA PHE A 130 7.34 -13.98 -15.50
C PHE A 130 6.27 -15.00 -15.92
N PRO A 131 6.58 -15.89 -16.88
CA PRO A 131 5.60 -16.82 -17.44
C PRO A 131 4.92 -17.74 -16.43
N HIS A 132 5.57 -18.01 -15.29
CA HIS A 132 5.04 -18.86 -14.21
C HIS A 132 3.93 -18.20 -13.37
N LEU A 133 3.73 -16.88 -13.46
CA LEU A 133 2.68 -16.20 -12.72
C LEU A 133 1.30 -16.42 -13.36
N ASN A 134 0.29 -16.68 -12.54
CA ASN A 134 -1.11 -16.52 -12.89
C ASN A 134 -1.45 -15.04 -12.75
N VAL A 135 -1.68 -14.37 -13.88
CA VAL A 135 -1.92 -12.92 -13.90
C VAL A 135 -3.39 -12.65 -14.19
N TYR A 136 -3.98 -11.82 -13.34
CA TYR A 136 -5.29 -11.23 -13.54
C TYR A 136 -5.12 -9.74 -13.85
N GLY A 137 -5.93 -9.21 -14.77
CA GLY A 137 -6.12 -7.79 -14.94
C GLY A 137 -7.58 -7.43 -14.66
N SER A 138 -7.81 -6.32 -13.98
CA SER A 138 -9.16 -5.85 -13.69
C SER A 138 -9.36 -4.39 -14.02
N ASP A 139 -10.52 -4.06 -14.55
CA ASP A 139 -10.92 -2.70 -14.87
C ASP A 139 -12.44 -2.56 -14.71
N LEU A 140 -12.92 -1.34 -14.46
CA LEU A 140 -14.34 -1.03 -14.44
C LEU A 140 -14.91 -0.87 -15.86
N ASN A 141 -14.04 -0.56 -16.84
CA ASN A 141 -14.46 -0.32 -18.22
C ASN A 141 -14.44 -1.62 -19.06
N PRO A 142 -15.59 -2.16 -19.47
CA PRO A 142 -15.64 -3.36 -20.31
C PRO A 142 -14.94 -3.18 -21.67
N GLN A 143 -14.90 -1.97 -22.22
CA GLN A 143 -14.17 -1.70 -23.46
C GLN A 143 -12.65 -1.83 -23.27
N ALA A 144 -12.14 -1.43 -22.10
CA ALA A 144 -10.74 -1.58 -21.75
C ALA A 144 -10.36 -3.07 -21.64
N LEU A 145 -11.19 -3.88 -20.99
CA LEU A 145 -10.98 -5.33 -20.87
C LEU A 145 -11.04 -6.07 -22.21
N GLN A 146 -11.96 -5.69 -23.09
CA GLN A 146 -11.99 -6.23 -24.45
C GLN A 146 -10.69 -5.93 -25.20
N LEU A 147 -10.20 -4.69 -25.13
CA LEU A 147 -8.92 -4.31 -25.74
C LEU A 147 -7.74 -5.03 -25.09
N ALA A 148 -7.74 -5.18 -23.76
CA ALA A 148 -6.74 -5.90 -23.01
C ALA A 148 -6.65 -7.39 -23.43
N ALA A 149 -7.79 -8.04 -23.63
CA ALA A 149 -7.85 -9.41 -24.15
C ALA A 149 -7.28 -9.52 -25.58
N GLN A 150 -7.54 -8.54 -26.45
CA GLN A 150 -6.92 -8.49 -27.78
C GLN A 150 -5.40 -8.30 -27.69
N ASN A 151 -4.95 -7.42 -26.81
CA ASN A 151 -3.52 -7.16 -26.57
C ASN A 151 -2.80 -8.38 -26.00
N ALA A 152 -3.46 -9.16 -25.14
CA ALA A 152 -2.91 -10.40 -24.60
C ALA A 152 -2.64 -11.42 -25.72
N ARG A 153 -3.62 -11.60 -26.62
CA ARG A 153 -3.48 -12.46 -27.81
C ARG A 153 -2.35 -11.96 -28.72
N LEU A 154 -2.31 -10.64 -28.97
CA LEU A 154 -1.27 -10.01 -29.80
C LEU A 154 0.15 -10.25 -29.25
N ASN A 155 0.32 -10.24 -27.92
CA ASN A 155 1.61 -10.46 -27.27
C ASN A 155 1.89 -11.93 -26.90
N MET A 156 0.98 -12.84 -27.27
CA MET A 156 1.04 -14.27 -26.98
C MET A 156 1.20 -14.56 -25.48
N VAL A 157 0.33 -13.97 -24.67
CA VAL A 157 0.27 -14.21 -23.22
C VAL A 157 -1.16 -14.53 -22.79
N GLU A 158 -1.29 -15.35 -21.76
CA GLU A 158 -2.56 -15.68 -21.12
C GLU A 158 -2.72 -14.88 -19.83
N VAL A 159 -3.76 -14.05 -19.78
CA VAL A 159 -4.15 -13.23 -18.63
C VAL A 159 -5.66 -13.38 -18.44
N GLN A 160 -6.10 -13.48 -17.19
CA GLN A 160 -7.52 -13.55 -16.84
C GLN A 160 -8.05 -12.13 -16.58
N TRP A 161 -9.22 -11.80 -17.14
CA TRP A 161 -9.77 -10.44 -17.10
C TRP A 161 -11.01 -10.39 -16.21
N ILE A 162 -11.08 -9.41 -15.32
CA ILE A 162 -12.17 -9.25 -14.35
C ILE A 162 -12.77 -7.85 -14.50
N GLU A 163 -14.08 -7.77 -14.76
CA GLU A 163 -14.82 -6.51 -14.67
C GLU A 163 -15.19 -6.23 -13.22
N ALA A 164 -14.57 -5.21 -12.63
CA ALA A 164 -14.80 -4.84 -11.25
C ALA A 164 -14.30 -3.42 -10.92
N ASP A 165 -14.97 -2.77 -9.96
CA ASP A 165 -14.45 -1.54 -9.36
C ASP A 165 -13.29 -1.85 -8.40
N PHE A 166 -12.07 -1.65 -8.90
CA PHE A 166 -10.83 -1.60 -8.11
C PHE A 166 -10.69 -2.83 -7.17
N LEU A 167 -10.78 -2.65 -5.85
CA LEU A 167 -10.61 -3.72 -4.87
C LEU A 167 -11.66 -4.83 -4.95
N ALA A 168 -12.82 -4.59 -5.57
CA ALA A 168 -13.84 -5.62 -5.74
C ALA A 168 -13.34 -6.80 -6.61
N ALA A 169 -12.35 -6.56 -7.47
CA ALA A 169 -11.70 -7.61 -8.26
C ALA A 169 -11.06 -8.70 -7.40
N LEU A 170 -10.52 -8.33 -6.23
CA LEU A 170 -9.76 -9.25 -5.38
C LEU A 170 -10.63 -10.39 -4.82
N ALA A 171 -11.93 -10.14 -4.61
CA ALA A 171 -12.87 -11.15 -4.14
C ALA A 171 -13.26 -12.17 -5.22
N GLN A 172 -13.00 -11.87 -6.49
CA GLN A 172 -13.30 -12.75 -7.63
C GLN A 172 -12.12 -13.68 -7.98
N VAL A 173 -10.96 -13.49 -7.34
CA VAL A 173 -9.79 -14.36 -7.52
C VAL A 173 -9.84 -15.49 -6.50
N ASN A 174 -10.10 -16.72 -6.97
CA ASN A 174 -10.27 -17.90 -6.12
C ASN A 174 -8.94 -18.48 -5.55
N THR A 175 -7.83 -17.77 -5.71
CA THR A 175 -6.51 -18.18 -5.21
C THR A 175 -5.89 -17.07 -4.38
N PRO A 176 -5.01 -17.40 -3.40
CA PRO A 176 -4.30 -16.37 -2.65
C PRO A 176 -3.53 -15.43 -3.58
N ILE A 177 -3.76 -14.13 -3.44
CA ILE A 177 -3.11 -13.10 -4.24
C ILE A 177 -1.78 -12.76 -3.59
N ASP A 178 -0.67 -12.95 -4.30
CA ASP A 178 0.67 -12.66 -3.77
C ASP A 178 1.14 -11.24 -4.12
N LEU A 179 0.74 -10.72 -5.28
CA LEU A 179 1.14 -9.41 -5.81
C LEU A 179 -0.07 -8.60 -6.25
N ILE A 180 -0.15 -7.35 -5.78
CA ILE A 180 -0.99 -6.33 -6.39
C ILE A 180 -0.07 -5.34 -7.10
N ILE A 181 -0.34 -5.07 -8.37
CA ILE A 181 0.27 -3.97 -9.12
C ILE A 181 -0.84 -3.06 -9.64
N THR A 182 -0.62 -1.75 -9.70
CA THR A 182 -1.62 -0.83 -10.26
C THR A 182 -1.02 0.49 -10.69
N ASN A 183 -1.58 1.03 -11.77
CA ASN A 183 -1.48 2.42 -12.16
C ASN A 183 -2.89 3.04 -12.10
N PRO A 184 -3.39 3.42 -10.91
CA PRO A 184 -4.74 3.94 -10.78
C PRO A 184 -4.81 5.39 -11.30
N PRO A 185 -6.01 5.92 -11.59
CA PRO A 185 -6.19 7.34 -11.79
C PRO A 185 -5.67 8.11 -10.57
N TYR A 186 -4.80 9.08 -10.78
CA TYR A 186 -4.13 9.81 -9.70
C TYR A 186 -4.09 11.33 -9.89
N LEU A 187 -4.58 11.84 -11.02
CA LEU A 187 -4.66 13.28 -11.25
C LEU A 187 -5.89 13.86 -10.54
N ASN A 188 -5.80 15.15 -10.25
CA ASN A 188 -6.96 15.99 -9.98
C ASN A 188 -7.36 16.75 -11.25
N GLU A 189 -8.49 17.46 -11.17
CA GLU A 189 -9.02 18.24 -12.29
C GLU A 189 -8.09 19.36 -12.78
N SER A 190 -7.33 20.00 -11.88
CA SER A 190 -6.42 21.09 -12.26
C SER A 190 -5.11 20.61 -12.90
N GLN A 191 -4.87 19.30 -12.90
CA GLN A 191 -3.70 18.67 -13.52
C GLN A 191 -3.97 18.18 -14.94
N LEU A 192 -5.20 18.25 -15.44
CA LEU A 192 -5.50 17.89 -16.83
C LEU A 192 -5.00 18.98 -17.77
N ASP A 193 -4.08 18.63 -18.68
CA ASP A 193 -3.67 19.49 -19.79
C ASP A 193 -4.41 19.13 -21.09
N GLN A 194 -4.25 19.96 -22.12
CA GLN A 194 -4.95 19.78 -23.39
C GLN A 194 -4.58 18.47 -24.10
N THR A 195 -3.38 17.92 -23.86
CA THR A 195 -2.92 16.68 -24.50
C THR A 195 -3.66 15.44 -24.01
N LEU A 196 -4.31 15.55 -22.85
CA LEU A 196 -5.09 14.48 -22.21
C LEU A 196 -6.60 14.56 -22.54
N ASN A 197 -7.05 15.59 -23.27
CA ASN A 197 -8.48 15.84 -23.52
C ASN A 197 -9.22 14.69 -24.22
N HIS A 198 -8.50 13.86 -24.97
CA HIS A 198 -9.07 12.74 -25.72
C HIS A 198 -8.97 11.39 -25.00
N GLU A 199 -8.22 11.31 -23.90
CA GLU A 199 -8.17 10.12 -23.07
C GLU A 199 -9.36 10.09 -22.09
N PRO A 200 -9.84 8.90 -21.70
CA PRO A 200 -11.03 8.80 -20.87
C PRO A 200 -10.77 9.39 -19.48
N ARG A 201 -11.51 10.45 -19.11
CA ARG A 201 -11.32 11.22 -17.86
C ARG A 201 -11.28 10.36 -16.60
N ASN A 202 -12.09 9.30 -16.52
CA ASN A 202 -12.13 8.36 -15.40
C ASN A 202 -10.87 7.50 -15.25
N SER A 203 -10.02 7.40 -16.29
CA SER A 203 -8.70 6.75 -16.20
C SER A 203 -7.60 7.70 -15.69
N LEU A 204 -7.87 9.01 -15.69
CA LEU A 204 -6.90 10.05 -15.35
C LEU A 204 -7.17 10.64 -13.97
N VAL A 205 -8.41 11.03 -13.71
CA VAL A 205 -8.83 11.78 -12.52
C VAL A 205 -9.39 10.85 -11.46
N ALA A 206 -8.95 11.05 -10.22
CA ALA A 206 -9.53 10.42 -9.05
C ALA A 206 -9.98 11.44 -8.00
N ASP A 207 -11.05 11.09 -7.31
CA ASP A 207 -11.55 11.86 -6.17
C ASP A 207 -10.51 12.00 -5.06
N GLY A 208 -10.75 12.97 -4.17
CA GLY A 208 -9.88 13.21 -3.03
C GLY A 208 -8.51 13.74 -3.41
N ASN A 209 -8.43 14.57 -4.46
CA ASN A 209 -7.17 15.10 -4.99
C ASN A 209 -6.22 13.97 -5.45
N GLY A 210 -6.79 12.93 -6.06
CA GLY A 210 -6.07 11.76 -6.58
C GLY A 210 -5.60 10.73 -5.56
N ILE A 211 -5.89 10.89 -4.26
CA ILE A 211 -5.37 9.99 -3.21
C ILE A 211 -6.29 8.79 -2.90
N LEU A 212 -7.54 8.80 -3.38
CA LEU A 212 -8.59 7.87 -2.93
C LEU A 212 -8.22 6.39 -3.12
N PHE A 213 -7.70 6.01 -4.28
CA PHE A 213 -7.30 4.63 -4.57
C PHE A 213 -6.23 4.14 -3.59
N TYR A 214 -5.27 5.00 -3.25
CA TYR A 214 -4.22 4.67 -2.29
C TYR A 214 -4.77 4.53 -0.86
N GLN A 215 -5.74 5.35 -0.46
CA GLN A 215 -6.40 5.22 0.85
C GLN A 215 -7.21 3.91 0.97
N LYS A 216 -7.96 3.56 -0.08
CA LYS A 216 -8.68 2.28 -0.17
C LYS A 216 -7.70 1.12 -0.02
N LEU A 217 -6.59 1.16 -0.78
CA LEU A 217 -5.58 0.10 -0.73
C LEU A 217 -4.84 0.05 0.61
N TYR A 218 -4.49 1.19 1.19
CA TYR A 218 -3.92 1.27 2.54
C TYR A 218 -4.81 0.55 3.56
N ASN A 219 -6.12 0.84 3.56
CA ASN A 219 -7.07 0.21 4.47
C ASN A 219 -7.19 -1.30 4.23
N PHE A 220 -7.22 -1.73 2.96
CA PHE A 220 -7.21 -3.15 2.62
C PHE A 220 -5.97 -3.86 3.16
N LEU A 221 -4.79 -3.27 2.95
CA LEU A 221 -3.53 -3.84 3.41
C LEU A 221 -3.45 -3.92 4.92
N LEU A 222 -4.06 -3.00 5.70
CA LEU A 222 -4.05 -3.10 7.17
C LEU A 222 -4.59 -4.45 7.67
N GLY A 223 -5.63 -4.99 7.04
CA GLY A 223 -6.26 -6.26 7.43
C GLY A 223 -5.86 -7.48 6.59
N ASN A 224 -5.16 -7.29 5.46
CA ASN A 224 -4.85 -8.38 4.54
C ASN A 224 -3.35 -8.55 4.33
N ARG A 225 -2.79 -9.63 4.91
CA ARG A 225 -1.37 -9.97 4.91
C ARG A 225 -1.00 -11.08 3.92
N GLN A 226 -1.99 -11.62 3.20
CA GLN A 226 -1.75 -12.64 2.18
C GLN A 226 -1.06 -12.05 0.95
N VAL A 227 -1.40 -10.80 0.60
CA VAL A 227 -0.68 -10.03 -0.42
C VAL A 227 0.72 -9.74 0.10
N LYS A 228 1.74 -10.32 -0.53
CA LYS A 228 3.15 -10.19 -0.10
C LYS A 228 3.78 -8.90 -0.59
N GLN A 229 3.49 -8.53 -1.84
CA GLN A 229 4.07 -7.37 -2.49
C GLN A 229 2.96 -6.50 -3.09
N VAL A 230 3.11 -5.18 -2.95
CA VAL A 230 2.25 -4.21 -3.62
C VAL A 230 3.12 -3.22 -4.37
N ILE A 231 2.79 -2.93 -5.63
CA ILE A 231 3.56 -2.00 -6.47
C ILE A 231 2.60 -0.98 -7.07
N LEU A 232 2.86 0.30 -6.81
CA LEU A 232 1.95 1.40 -7.12
C LEU A 232 2.64 2.45 -7.96
N GLU A 233 1.95 2.96 -8.98
CA GLU A 233 2.30 4.23 -9.63
C GLU A 233 1.63 5.42 -8.91
N CYS A 234 2.31 6.56 -8.83
CA CYS A 234 1.77 7.80 -8.28
C CYS A 234 2.38 9.04 -8.91
N SER A 235 1.61 10.12 -9.01
CA SER A 235 2.10 11.41 -9.49
C SER A 235 3.24 11.96 -8.61
N PRO A 236 4.29 12.57 -9.20
CA PRO A 236 5.35 13.21 -8.43
C PRO A 236 4.83 14.34 -7.53
N THR A 237 3.72 14.98 -7.90
CA THR A 237 3.12 16.08 -7.12
C THR A 237 2.51 15.61 -5.79
N GLN A 238 2.13 14.33 -5.69
CA GLN A 238 1.53 13.72 -4.50
C GLN A 238 2.54 12.94 -3.65
N LYS A 239 3.83 12.96 -4.02
CA LYS A 239 4.88 12.16 -3.39
C LYS A 239 4.79 12.15 -1.87
N LYS A 240 4.67 13.33 -1.28
CA LYS A 240 4.79 13.52 0.16
C LYS A 240 3.64 12.86 0.89
N GLU A 241 2.41 13.12 0.45
CA GLU A 241 1.18 12.55 1.00
C GLU A 241 1.14 11.03 0.78
N PHE A 242 1.54 10.58 -0.41
CA PHE A 242 1.59 9.17 -0.77
C PHE A 242 2.59 8.37 0.07
N LEU A 243 3.83 8.85 0.22
CA LEU A 243 4.83 8.20 1.08
C LEU A 243 4.44 8.26 2.56
N ALA A 244 3.81 9.36 3.00
CA ALA A 244 3.32 9.48 4.37
C ALA A 244 2.19 8.48 4.67
N LEU A 245 1.29 8.23 3.71
CA LEU A 245 0.20 7.26 3.86
C LEU A 245 0.74 5.85 4.11
N PHE A 246 1.72 5.42 3.31
CA PHE A 246 2.32 4.08 3.44
C PHE A 246 3.52 4.03 4.40
N SER A 247 3.81 5.09 5.16
CA SER A 247 5.04 5.20 5.98
C SER A 247 5.17 4.12 7.05
N ILE A 248 4.05 3.52 7.45
CA ILE A 248 4.04 2.45 8.46
C ILE A 248 4.54 1.12 7.88
N PHE A 249 4.44 0.93 6.56
CA PHE A 249 4.89 -0.29 5.91
C PHE A 249 6.37 -0.21 5.54
N LYS A 250 7.00 -1.37 5.34
CA LYS A 250 8.34 -1.38 4.76
C LYS A 250 8.22 -1.12 3.25
N THR A 251 8.76 0.00 2.80
CA THR A 251 8.66 0.41 1.39
C THR A 251 10.01 0.56 0.71
N SER A 252 10.00 0.62 -0.62
CA SER A 252 11.10 1.00 -1.48
C SER A 252 10.57 1.87 -2.62
N GLU A 253 11.15 3.06 -2.79
CA GLU A 253 10.78 3.98 -3.86
C GLU A 253 11.38 3.51 -5.19
N ILE A 254 10.64 3.74 -6.27
CA ILE A 254 11.01 3.40 -7.65
C ILE A 254 10.96 4.71 -8.44
N TYR A 255 12.02 4.99 -9.17
CA TYR A 255 12.12 6.18 -9.99
C TYR A 255 12.23 5.79 -11.46
N THR A 256 11.48 6.45 -12.33
CA THR A 256 11.76 6.42 -13.78
C THR A 256 12.90 7.39 -14.09
N SER A 257 13.59 7.16 -15.22
CA SER A 257 14.63 8.07 -15.73
C SER A 257 14.12 9.50 -15.91
N HIS A 258 12.83 9.64 -16.25
CA HIS A 258 12.19 10.91 -16.54
C HIS A 258 11.39 11.47 -15.35
N LYS A 259 11.36 10.77 -14.20
CA LYS A 259 10.61 11.14 -12.99
C LYS A 259 9.14 11.50 -13.28
N GLN A 260 8.53 10.90 -14.30
CA GLN A 260 7.12 11.17 -14.65
C GLN A 260 6.16 10.65 -13.58
N PHE A 261 6.57 9.63 -12.84
CA PHE A 261 5.88 9.13 -11.66
C PHE A 261 6.86 8.68 -10.58
N ILE A 262 6.30 8.34 -9.43
CA ILE A 262 6.98 7.68 -8.32
C ILE A 262 6.32 6.34 -8.11
N GLY A 263 7.11 5.29 -8.30
CA GLY A 263 6.66 3.96 -7.97
C GLY A 263 6.93 3.66 -6.50
N LEU A 264 6.06 2.88 -5.86
CA LEU A 264 6.28 2.41 -4.49
C LEU A 264 6.10 0.91 -4.43
N SER A 265 7.14 0.20 -3.99
CA SER A 265 7.01 -1.20 -3.61
C SER A 265 6.82 -1.33 -2.11
N ILE A 266 5.75 -2.00 -1.69
CA ILE A 266 5.44 -2.30 -0.30
C ILE A 266 5.73 -3.79 -0.05
N ASP A 267 6.53 -4.07 0.97
CA ASP A 267 6.79 -5.41 1.50
C ASP A 267 5.79 -5.68 2.63
N ASN A 268 4.65 -6.28 2.28
CA ASN A 268 3.56 -6.56 3.21
C ASN A 268 3.74 -7.92 3.92
N THR A 269 4.91 -8.55 3.76
CA THR A 269 5.36 -9.68 4.59
C THR A 269 5.95 -9.25 5.94
N LYS A 270 5.92 -7.94 6.23
CA LYS A 270 6.42 -7.36 7.46
C LYS A 270 5.32 -6.59 8.18
N LEU A 271 5.31 -6.70 9.50
CA LEU A 271 4.37 -5.92 10.30
C LEU A 271 4.60 -4.41 10.10
N PRO A 272 3.50 -3.61 10.06
CA PRO A 272 3.62 -2.17 10.09
C PRO A 272 4.33 -1.68 11.36
N VAL A 273 5.10 -0.61 11.25
CA VAL A 273 5.88 -0.02 12.35
C VAL A 273 5.57 1.47 12.48
N LEU A 274 5.23 1.89 13.69
CA LEU A 274 5.08 3.30 14.06
C LEU A 274 6.03 3.65 15.19
N LYS A 275 6.52 4.89 15.22
CA LYS A 275 7.22 5.45 16.38
C LYS A 275 6.19 5.79 17.45
N ILE A 276 6.51 5.54 18.72
CA ILE A 276 5.62 5.84 19.85
C ILE A 276 5.18 7.31 19.96
N ALA A 277 5.92 8.23 19.35
CA ALA A 277 5.54 9.64 19.24
C ALA A 277 4.31 9.89 18.35
N GLN A 278 3.97 8.97 17.44
CA GLN A 278 2.84 9.06 16.50
C GLN A 278 1.51 8.67 17.17
N THR A 279 1.21 9.27 18.33
CA THR A 279 0.10 8.81 19.20
C THR A 279 -1.27 8.82 18.51
N LYS A 280 -1.54 9.82 17.65
CA LYS A 280 -2.79 9.90 16.87
C LYS A 280 -2.96 8.75 15.87
N GLN A 281 -1.89 8.40 15.13
CA GLN A 281 -1.94 7.27 14.19
C GLN A 281 -2.04 5.93 14.92
N ILE A 282 -1.32 5.77 16.04
CA ILE A 282 -1.44 4.55 16.87
C ILE A 282 -2.88 4.40 17.36
N LYS A 283 -3.50 5.47 17.88
CA LYS A 283 -4.90 5.46 18.29
C LYS A 283 -5.82 5.08 17.12
N ALA A 284 -5.63 5.67 15.94
CA ALA A 284 -6.44 5.37 14.77
C ALA A 284 -6.35 3.90 14.32
N LEU A 285 -5.19 3.23 14.46
CA LEU A 285 -5.07 1.79 14.17
C LEU A 285 -5.74 0.93 15.25
N LEU A 286 -5.60 1.29 16.52
CA LEU A 286 -6.31 0.62 17.63
C LEU A 286 -7.84 0.76 17.47
N ASP A 287 -8.32 1.95 17.08
CA ASP A 287 -9.75 2.22 16.81
C ASP A 287 -10.28 1.37 15.63
N LYS A 288 -9.41 0.95 14.71
CA LYS A 288 -9.72 0.00 13.62
C LYS A 288 -9.65 -1.48 14.05
N GLY A 289 -9.50 -1.76 15.35
CA GLY A 289 -9.41 -3.12 15.88
C GLY A 289 -8.05 -3.79 15.70
N MET A 290 -7.00 -3.04 15.36
CA MET A 290 -5.66 -3.60 15.31
C MET A 290 -5.05 -3.70 16.72
N THR A 291 -4.09 -4.62 16.88
CA THR A 291 -3.39 -4.85 18.15
C THR A 291 -1.96 -4.34 18.09
N ALA A 292 -1.53 -3.55 19.09
CA ALA A 292 -0.20 -2.97 19.15
C ALA A 292 0.80 -3.87 19.91
N ILE A 293 1.95 -4.17 19.30
CA ILE A 293 3.11 -4.80 19.94
C ILE A 293 4.06 -3.69 20.37
N ILE A 294 4.32 -3.55 21.68
CA ILE A 294 4.96 -2.35 22.23
C ILE A 294 5.80 -2.68 23.47
N PRO A 295 7.00 -2.10 23.64
CA PRO A 295 7.80 -2.35 24.83
C PRO A 295 7.20 -1.62 26.03
N THR A 296 7.18 -2.32 27.17
CA THR A 296 6.76 -1.77 28.47
C THR A 296 7.97 -1.70 29.41
N ASP A 297 7.77 -1.19 30.63
CA ASP A 297 8.76 -1.28 31.72
C ASP A 297 9.02 -2.72 32.21
N THR A 298 8.19 -3.67 31.79
CA THR A 298 8.29 -5.09 32.15
C THR A 298 8.73 -5.96 30.98
N GLN A 299 7.79 -6.41 30.15
CA GLN A 299 8.05 -7.20 28.95
C GLN A 299 7.48 -6.50 27.73
N ILE A 300 7.77 -6.99 26.52
CA ILE A 300 7.04 -6.53 25.34
C ILE A 300 5.56 -6.91 25.50
N GLY A 301 4.72 -5.90 25.40
CA GLY A 301 3.28 -6.00 25.56
C GLY A 301 2.54 -6.11 24.23
N LEU A 302 1.34 -6.66 24.31
CA LEU A 302 0.34 -6.74 23.27
C LEU A 302 -0.88 -5.96 23.78
N MET A 303 -1.20 -4.84 23.13
CA MET A 303 -2.24 -3.88 23.55
C MET A 303 -3.39 -3.85 22.56
N SER A 304 -4.63 -4.04 23.03
CA SER A 304 -5.86 -3.94 22.23
C SER A 304 -7.01 -3.39 23.08
N TYR A 305 -7.99 -2.77 22.43
CA TYR A 305 -9.27 -2.43 23.06
C TYR A 305 -10.20 -3.64 23.23
N CYS A 306 -9.96 -4.73 22.50
CA CYS A 306 -10.79 -5.94 22.53
C CYS A 306 -10.03 -7.12 23.15
N GLN A 307 -10.64 -7.78 24.15
CA GLN A 307 -10.04 -8.96 24.79
C GLN A 307 -10.04 -10.19 23.85
N GLN A 308 -11.07 -10.34 23.01
CA GLN A 308 -11.18 -11.48 22.08
C GLN A 308 -10.03 -11.48 21.05
N ASP A 309 -9.58 -10.31 20.61
CA ASP A 309 -8.40 -10.19 19.73
C ASP A 309 -7.15 -10.72 20.43
N LEU A 310 -6.97 -10.37 21.71
CA LEU A 310 -5.85 -10.86 22.52
C LEU A 310 -5.92 -12.37 22.73
N ASP A 311 -7.12 -12.92 22.96
CA ASP A 311 -7.31 -14.37 23.10
C ASP A 311 -6.95 -15.12 21.82
N HIS A 312 -7.41 -14.62 20.68
CA HIS A 312 -7.12 -15.18 19.37
C HIS A 312 -5.61 -15.17 19.07
N ILE A 313 -4.96 -14.01 19.23
CA ILE A 313 -3.51 -13.84 18.97
C ILE A 313 -2.66 -14.63 19.98
N LYS A 314 -3.16 -14.88 21.20
CA LYS A 314 -2.40 -15.64 22.20
C LYS A 314 -2.70 -17.12 22.20
N GLN A 315 -3.77 -17.56 21.53
CA GLN A 315 -4.25 -18.94 21.59
C GLN A 315 -4.39 -19.41 23.05
N ARG A 316 -4.98 -18.55 23.90
CA ARG A 316 -5.08 -18.76 25.35
C ARG A 316 -6.54 -18.96 25.75
N ASP A 317 -6.74 -19.64 26.88
CA ASP A 317 -8.02 -19.74 27.57
C ASP A 317 -8.64 -18.34 27.79
N PRO A 318 -9.85 -18.08 27.25
CA PRO A 318 -10.52 -16.77 27.30
C PRO A 318 -10.98 -16.37 28.71
N ASN A 319 -10.99 -17.30 29.68
CA ASN A 319 -11.37 -16.98 31.07
C ASN A 319 -10.30 -16.21 31.85
N LYS A 320 -9.15 -15.90 31.23
CA LYS A 320 -8.03 -15.26 31.91
C LYS A 320 -8.07 -13.76 31.71
N HIS A 321 -8.34 -13.04 32.79
CA HIS A 321 -8.39 -11.58 32.80
C HIS A 321 -7.07 -10.93 32.35
N TYR A 322 -7.19 -9.92 31.49
CA TYR A 322 -6.09 -9.09 31.04
C TYR A 322 -5.88 -7.86 31.93
N VAL A 323 -4.63 -7.42 32.03
CA VAL A 323 -4.30 -6.17 32.74
C VAL A 323 -4.77 -5.00 31.90
N GLN A 324 -5.45 -4.04 32.51
CA GLN A 324 -5.82 -2.77 31.91
C GLN A 324 -4.75 -1.73 32.24
N PHE A 325 -4.11 -1.20 31.20
CA PHE A 325 -3.26 -0.02 31.34
C PHE A 325 -4.10 1.24 31.39
N LEU A 326 -3.80 2.09 32.36
CA LEU A 326 -4.55 3.32 32.64
C LEU A 326 -3.84 4.55 32.06
N ALA A 327 -4.63 5.55 31.65
CA ALA A 327 -4.12 6.91 31.52
C ALA A 327 -3.94 7.53 32.93
N PRO A 328 -2.93 8.38 33.14
CA PRO A 328 -2.73 9.04 34.45
C PRO A 328 -3.95 9.79 34.99
N SER A 329 -4.79 10.35 34.10
CA SER A 329 -6.02 11.06 34.46
C SER A 329 -7.12 10.15 35.04
N GLN A 330 -7.04 8.83 34.82
CA GLN A 330 -8.07 7.87 35.22
C GLN A 330 -7.89 7.34 36.64
N ILE A 331 -6.75 7.60 37.29
CA ILE A 331 -6.48 7.11 38.65
C ILE A 331 -7.55 7.58 39.64
N ASN A 332 -8.03 8.83 39.50
CA ASN A 332 -9.04 9.41 40.39
C ASN A 332 -10.43 8.76 40.27
N GLN A 333 -10.67 7.96 39.22
CA GLN A 333 -11.92 7.24 38.97
C GLN A 333 -11.93 5.84 39.61
N LEU A 334 -10.77 5.35 40.09
CA LEU A 334 -10.63 4.03 40.70
C LEU A 334 -11.15 4.02 42.16
N PRO A 335 -11.43 2.84 42.74
CA PRO A 335 -11.75 2.72 44.16
C PRO A 335 -10.70 3.37 45.07
N LYS A 336 -11.14 4.06 46.14
CA LYS A 336 -10.25 4.82 47.05
C LYS A 336 -9.08 3.99 47.61
N GLN A 337 -9.30 2.71 47.86
CA GLN A 337 -8.25 1.80 48.34
C GLN A 337 -7.14 1.62 47.30
N LEU A 338 -7.52 1.39 46.04
CA LEU A 338 -6.58 1.29 44.92
C LEU A 338 -5.84 2.62 44.69
N GLN A 339 -6.52 3.77 44.83
CA GLN A 339 -5.86 5.08 44.70
C GLN A 339 -4.69 5.27 45.69
N LYS A 340 -4.82 4.77 46.92
CA LYS A 340 -3.73 4.83 47.93
C LYS A 340 -2.52 4.00 47.50
N LEU A 341 -2.75 2.78 46.99
CA LEU A 341 -1.68 1.92 46.47
C LEU A 341 -1.06 2.51 45.19
N ALA A 342 -1.88 3.04 44.30
CA ALA A 342 -1.42 3.70 43.08
C ALA A 342 -0.40 4.81 43.38
N LYS A 343 -0.65 5.66 44.39
CA LYS A 343 0.28 6.73 44.79
C LYS A 343 1.66 6.22 45.23
N LEU A 344 1.76 4.98 45.71
CA LEU A 344 3.01 4.40 46.22
C LEU A 344 3.75 3.58 45.16
N PHE A 345 3.01 2.87 44.31
CA PHE A 345 3.57 1.85 43.42
C PHE A 345 3.48 2.21 41.94
N TRP A 346 2.71 3.24 41.57
CA TRP A 346 2.54 3.68 40.20
C TRP A 346 3.15 5.06 39.95
N PRO A 347 3.73 5.28 38.76
CA PRO A 347 3.92 4.32 37.67
C PRO A 347 4.98 3.25 38.03
N GLY A 348 4.74 1.98 37.67
CA GLY A 348 5.61 0.89 38.08
C GLY A 348 5.19 -0.51 37.62
N ALA A 349 6.04 -1.49 37.95
CA ALA A 349 5.84 -2.91 37.64
C ALA A 349 4.94 -3.63 38.66
N TYR A 350 3.85 -2.97 39.08
CA TYR A 350 2.87 -3.50 40.04
C TYR A 350 1.48 -3.47 39.40
N THR A 351 0.80 -4.60 39.42
CA THR A 351 -0.58 -4.77 38.97
C THR A 351 -1.46 -5.04 40.18
N PHE A 352 -2.60 -4.35 40.26
CA PHE A 352 -3.56 -4.50 41.34
C PHE A 352 -4.88 -5.01 40.79
N ILE A 353 -5.44 -6.05 41.41
CA ILE A 353 -6.79 -6.55 41.10
C ILE A 353 -7.76 -5.97 42.11
N VAL A 354 -8.83 -5.34 41.66
CA VAL A 354 -9.94 -4.87 42.50
C VAL A 354 -11.23 -5.05 41.73
N ASP A 355 -12.27 -5.54 42.40
CA ASP A 355 -13.57 -5.86 41.80
C ASP A 355 -13.43 -6.81 40.58
N GLY A 356 -12.50 -7.76 40.68
CA GLY A 356 -12.18 -8.71 39.60
C GLY A 356 -11.43 -8.12 38.40
N GLN A 357 -11.18 -6.80 38.36
CA GLN A 357 -10.48 -6.12 37.27
C GLN A 357 -9.03 -5.85 37.63
N SER A 358 -8.12 -6.09 36.67
CA SER A 358 -6.67 -5.93 36.87
C SER A 358 -6.18 -4.61 36.29
N TYR A 359 -5.57 -3.74 37.10
CA TYR A 359 -5.10 -2.42 36.67
C TYR A 359 -3.60 -2.25 36.82
N ARG A 360 -3.00 -1.42 35.96
CA ARG A 360 -1.61 -0.99 36.07
C ARG A 360 -1.38 0.36 35.38
N LEU A 361 -0.45 1.13 35.94
CA LEU A 361 0.15 2.28 35.26
C LEU A 361 1.65 1.99 35.02
N PRO A 362 2.09 1.77 33.77
CA PRO A 362 3.45 1.35 33.47
C PRO A 362 4.47 2.48 33.66
N ASN A 363 5.69 2.17 34.12
CA ASN A 363 6.79 3.13 34.25
C ASN A 363 7.58 3.34 32.96
N SER A 364 6.91 3.84 31.93
CA SER A 364 7.55 4.22 30.67
C SER A 364 7.03 5.61 30.24
N PRO A 365 7.86 6.66 30.28
CA PRO A 365 7.41 8.04 30.01
C PRO A 365 6.71 8.20 28.66
N GLN A 366 7.24 7.56 27.60
CA GLN A 366 6.65 7.63 26.27
C GLN A 366 5.35 6.82 26.16
N LEU A 367 5.26 5.67 26.85
CA LEU A 367 4.02 4.90 26.95
C LEU A 367 2.94 5.66 27.73
N LEU A 368 3.31 6.36 28.81
CA LEU A 368 2.38 7.22 29.55
C LEU A 368 1.85 8.35 28.68
N LYS A 369 2.67 8.94 27.81
CA LYS A 369 2.22 9.93 26.82
C LYS A 369 1.25 9.32 25.80
N LEU A 370 1.51 8.10 25.34
CA LEU A 370 0.60 7.37 24.47
C LEU A 370 -0.74 7.08 25.18
N LEU A 371 -0.71 6.59 26.43
CA LEU A 371 -1.89 6.29 27.25
C LEU A 371 -2.78 7.51 27.49
N LYS A 372 -2.22 8.73 27.55
CA LYS A 372 -3.03 9.97 27.54
C LYS A 372 -3.87 10.15 26.28
N THR A 373 -3.43 9.61 25.14
CA THR A 373 -4.14 9.67 23.85
C THR A 373 -5.07 8.48 23.64
N VAL A 374 -4.63 7.27 23.99
CA VAL A 374 -5.40 6.03 23.75
C VAL A 374 -6.39 5.72 24.89
N GLY A 375 -6.22 6.28 26.07
CA GLY A 375 -7.06 5.99 27.23
C GLY A 375 -6.78 4.62 27.84
N LEU A 376 -7.81 4.05 28.49
CA LEU A 376 -7.75 2.73 29.10
C LEU A 376 -7.72 1.65 28.01
N ILE A 377 -6.82 0.67 28.16
CA ILE A 377 -6.60 -0.36 27.14
C ILE A 377 -6.08 -1.65 27.75
N TYR A 378 -6.49 -2.81 27.22
CA TYR A 378 -5.98 -4.10 27.69
C TYR A 378 -4.54 -4.29 27.23
N CYS A 379 -3.71 -4.88 28.08
CA CYS A 379 -2.33 -5.22 27.81
C CYS A 379 -1.97 -6.57 28.42
N THR A 380 -1.22 -7.35 27.67
CA THR A 380 -0.68 -8.66 28.09
C THR A 380 0.69 -8.86 27.49
N SER A 381 1.42 -9.91 27.87
CA SER A 381 2.73 -10.18 27.27
C SER A 381 2.57 -10.63 25.81
N ALA A 382 3.42 -10.14 24.90
CA ALA A 382 3.35 -10.45 23.47
C ALA A 382 3.95 -11.84 23.16
N ASN A 383 3.20 -12.90 23.44
CA ASN A 383 3.60 -14.29 23.19
C ASN A 383 2.36 -15.17 23.03
N GLN A 384 2.49 -16.23 22.23
CA GLN A 384 1.51 -17.33 22.26
C GLN A 384 1.54 -18.04 23.62
N ALA A 385 0.46 -18.72 23.96
CA ALA A 385 0.35 -19.50 25.19
C ALA A 385 1.55 -20.45 25.35
N LYS A 386 2.06 -20.57 26.58
CA LYS A 386 3.22 -21.41 26.96
C LYS A 386 4.58 -21.00 26.37
N GLN A 387 4.65 -19.93 25.55
CA GLN A 387 5.92 -19.36 25.07
C GLN A 387 6.35 -18.14 25.90
N LYS A 388 7.61 -17.74 25.75
CA LYS A 388 8.12 -16.45 26.27
C LYS A 388 8.02 -15.37 25.18
N PRO A 389 7.77 -14.10 25.53
CA PRO A 389 7.90 -12.99 24.58
C PRO A 389 9.30 -12.95 23.97
N PHE A 390 9.42 -12.50 22.73
CA PHE A 390 10.72 -12.20 22.16
C PHE A 390 11.38 -11.04 22.92
N GLY A 391 12.72 -11.06 23.00
CA GLY A 391 13.47 -10.00 23.68
C GLY A 391 13.60 -8.69 22.90
N LYS A 392 13.24 -8.68 21.61
CA LYS A 392 13.40 -7.52 20.70
C LYS A 392 12.16 -7.37 19.82
N LEU A 393 11.71 -6.14 19.61
CA LEU A 393 10.58 -5.83 18.70
C LEU A 393 10.81 -6.31 17.26
N SER A 394 12.06 -6.24 16.78
CA SER A 394 12.42 -6.65 15.42
C SER A 394 12.17 -8.13 15.13
N ALA A 395 12.12 -8.98 16.16
CA ALA A 395 11.79 -10.39 16.00
C ALA A 395 10.33 -10.59 15.56
N TYR A 396 9.41 -9.77 16.08
CA TYR A 396 8.00 -9.83 15.70
C TYR A 396 7.77 -9.38 14.25
N GLN A 397 8.58 -8.43 13.75
CA GLN A 397 8.34 -7.81 12.45
C GLN A 397 8.38 -8.80 11.29
N ASN A 398 9.21 -9.84 11.40
CA ASN A 398 9.45 -10.82 10.33
C ASN A 398 8.97 -12.22 10.70
N ASP A 399 8.35 -12.40 11.87
CA ASP A 399 7.93 -13.72 12.33
C ASP A 399 6.68 -14.18 11.55
N PRO A 400 6.68 -15.40 10.96
CA PRO A 400 5.57 -15.87 10.13
C PRO A 400 4.22 -15.90 10.84
N TYR A 401 4.19 -16.16 12.16
CA TYR A 401 2.93 -16.17 12.91
C TYR A 401 2.43 -14.75 13.12
N TRP A 402 3.30 -13.87 13.63
CA TRP A 402 2.93 -12.50 13.98
C TRP A 402 2.54 -11.66 12.78
N VAL A 403 3.21 -11.84 11.64
CA VAL A 403 2.90 -11.14 10.38
C VAL A 403 1.49 -11.43 9.89
N GLN A 404 0.95 -12.62 10.17
CA GLN A 404 -0.43 -12.99 9.78
C GLN A 404 -1.48 -12.47 10.77
N GLN A 405 -1.08 -11.95 11.92
CA GLN A 405 -2.01 -11.38 12.89
C GLN A 405 -2.36 -9.93 12.52
N ASN A 406 -3.52 -9.46 12.98
CA ASN A 406 -3.94 -8.05 12.86
C ASN A 406 -3.17 -7.14 13.82
N CYS A 407 -1.85 -7.14 13.69
CA CYS A 407 -0.91 -6.49 14.58
C CYS A 407 -0.14 -5.37 13.88
N PHE A 408 0.44 -4.48 14.69
CA PHE A 408 1.47 -3.53 14.27
C PHE A 408 2.46 -3.28 15.42
N ILE A 409 3.65 -2.81 15.12
CA ILE A 409 4.71 -2.57 16.10
C ILE A 409 4.77 -1.08 16.44
N VAL A 410 4.84 -0.79 17.74
CA VAL A 410 5.15 0.55 18.25
C VAL A 410 6.59 0.58 18.75
N GLN A 411 7.45 1.21 17.96
CA GLN A 411 8.87 1.38 18.26
C GLN A 411 9.08 2.46 19.32
N ASN A 412 9.83 2.10 20.36
CA ASN A 412 10.24 2.97 21.46
C ASN A 412 11.65 2.55 21.88
N SER A 413 12.51 3.52 22.22
CA SER A 413 13.89 3.29 22.68
C SER A 413 13.97 2.80 24.13
N PHE A 414 12.84 2.76 24.85
CA PHE A 414 12.75 2.30 26.22
C PHE A 414 13.17 0.82 26.36
N LYS A 415 14.06 0.52 27.30
CA LYS A 415 14.50 -0.86 27.61
C LYS A 415 13.61 -1.48 28.69
N SER A 416 12.91 -2.55 28.34
CA SER A 416 12.15 -3.37 29.28
C SER A 416 13.09 -4.10 30.25
N ASN A 417 12.68 -4.31 31.50
CA ASN A 417 13.48 -5.11 32.46
C ASN A 417 13.35 -6.64 32.24
N ASN A 418 12.45 -7.06 31.33
CA ASN A 418 12.08 -8.43 30.96
C ASN A 418 11.46 -9.29 32.08
N GLU A 419 11.17 -8.71 33.24
CA GLU A 419 10.45 -9.37 34.33
C GLU A 419 8.96 -9.02 34.28
N PRO A 420 8.04 -9.96 34.55
CA PRO A 420 6.62 -9.64 34.70
C PRO A 420 6.38 -8.71 35.89
N SER A 421 5.27 -7.95 35.87
CA SER A 421 4.83 -7.20 37.06
C SER A 421 4.43 -8.14 38.20
N LEU A 422 4.64 -7.66 39.43
CA LEU A 422 4.00 -8.24 40.61
C LEU A 422 2.48 -8.02 40.49
N ILE A 423 1.69 -9.02 40.86
CA ILE A 423 0.22 -8.97 40.83
C ILE A 423 -0.27 -9.20 42.27
N TYR A 424 -0.99 -8.22 42.80
CA TYR A 424 -1.63 -8.28 44.11
C TYR A 424 -3.14 -8.11 43.96
N ASN A 425 -3.90 -9.04 44.53
CA ASN A 425 -5.36 -9.03 44.52
C ASN A 425 -5.87 -8.38 45.80
N LEU A 426 -6.51 -7.21 45.69
CA LEU A 426 -7.08 -6.48 46.82
C LEU A 426 -8.34 -7.17 47.36
N ASP A 427 -9.11 -7.82 46.49
CA ASP A 427 -10.37 -8.49 46.84
C ASP A 427 -10.09 -9.67 47.79
N THR A 428 -9.03 -10.45 47.50
CA THR A 428 -8.63 -11.60 48.32
C THR A 428 -7.47 -11.31 49.27
N LYS A 429 -6.86 -10.13 49.16
CA LYS A 429 -5.62 -9.72 49.86
C LYS A 429 -4.44 -10.69 49.64
N GLN A 430 -4.34 -11.29 48.46
CA GLN A 430 -3.30 -12.27 48.13
C GLN A 430 -2.37 -11.78 47.01
N ILE A 431 -1.11 -12.18 47.11
CA ILE A 431 -0.14 -12.02 46.04
C ILE A 431 -0.37 -13.16 45.04
N VAL A 432 -0.78 -12.81 43.83
CA VAL A 432 -1.03 -13.77 42.75
C VAL A 432 0.29 -14.16 42.05
N ARG A 433 1.23 -13.23 41.92
CA ARG A 433 2.54 -13.44 41.29
C ARG A 433 3.53 -12.36 41.71
N GLY A 434 4.82 -12.69 41.85
CA GLY A 434 5.91 -11.72 41.95
C GLY A 434 7.26 -12.40 42.16
N SER A 435 8.36 -11.77 41.76
CA SER A 435 9.71 -12.24 42.12
C SER A 435 10.01 -11.96 43.59
N SER A 436 10.93 -12.71 44.19
CA SER A 436 11.35 -12.50 45.59
C SER A 436 11.73 -11.06 45.88
N THR A 437 12.48 -10.41 44.97
CA THR A 437 12.86 -8.99 45.07
C THR A 437 11.67 -8.04 45.00
N GLN A 438 10.70 -8.29 44.11
CA GLN A 438 9.48 -7.48 44.03
C GLN A 438 8.64 -7.60 45.32
N LEU A 439 8.53 -8.82 45.87
CA LEU A 439 7.77 -9.10 47.08
C LEU A 439 8.36 -8.38 48.29
N GLN A 440 9.69 -8.46 48.47
CA GLN A 440 10.39 -7.75 49.54
C GLN A 440 10.16 -6.24 49.46
N ARG A 441 10.30 -5.64 48.27
CA ARG A 441 10.04 -4.21 48.05
C ARG A 441 8.58 -3.82 48.32
N PHE A 442 7.64 -4.66 47.85
CA PHE A 442 6.21 -4.46 48.06
C PHE A 442 5.84 -4.45 49.54
N GLN A 443 6.28 -5.48 50.29
CA GLN A 443 6.03 -5.60 51.72
C GLN A 443 6.68 -4.46 52.52
N ALA A 444 7.91 -4.06 52.16
CA ALA A 444 8.61 -2.96 52.82
C ALA A 444 7.85 -1.62 52.66
N LEU A 445 7.34 -1.32 51.46
CA LEU A 445 6.57 -0.10 51.19
C LEU A 445 5.20 -0.13 51.90
N LEU A 446 4.49 -1.25 51.89
CA LEU A 446 3.24 -1.40 52.64
C LEU A 446 3.45 -1.17 54.14
N ALA A 447 4.53 -1.73 54.71
CA ALA A 447 4.87 -1.56 56.12
C ALA A 447 5.19 -0.09 56.44
N LYS A 448 6.03 0.57 55.62
CA LYS A 448 6.41 1.97 55.79
C LYS A 448 5.21 2.92 55.82
N HIS A 449 4.16 2.62 55.04
CA HIS A 449 2.96 3.44 54.92
C HIS A 449 1.77 2.94 55.74
N LYS A 450 1.97 1.97 56.65
CA LYS A 450 0.95 1.39 57.53
C LYS A 450 -0.29 0.84 56.77
N LEU A 451 -0.08 0.27 55.58
CA LEU A 451 -1.12 -0.32 54.73
C LEU A 451 -1.18 -1.86 54.87
N ARG A 452 -0.84 -2.41 56.04
CA ARG A 452 -0.84 -3.87 56.29
C ARG A 452 -2.24 -4.46 56.52
N HIS A 453 -3.25 -3.61 56.72
CA HIS A 453 -4.65 -3.99 56.92
C HIS A 453 -5.46 -3.66 55.67
#